data_AF-A0A529FDI6-F1
#
_entry.id   AF-A0A529FDI6-F1
#
_cell.length_a   1.000
_cell.length_b   1.000
_cell.length_c   1.000
_cell.angle_alpha   90.00
_cell.angle_beta   90.00
_cell.angle_gamma   90.00
#
_symmetry.space_group_name_H-M   'P 1'
#
loop_
_entity.id
_entity.type
_entity.pdbx_description
1 polymer ?
#
loop_
_entity_poly.entity_id
_entity_poly.type
_entity_poly.pdbx_seq_one_letter_code
_entity_poly.pdbx_strand_id
1 'polypeptide(L)'
;LNERFDRIVSVGMFEHVGVNHYRTFFDKSATLLKPDGVMLLHTIGRSGVPWATSAFVRKYIFPGGYIPALSEVMPAIEKSGLVVTDIEMLRLHYADTLKHWGLRFAANRDKAKAIYDERFCR
;
A
#
# COMPACT_ATOMS: atom_id res chain seq x y z
N LEU A 1 -5.87 -21.32 0.29
CA LEU A 1 -7.06 -21.16 1.15
C LEU A 1 -8.29 -21.55 0.35
N ASN A 2 -9.06 -22.50 0.89
CA ASN A 2 -10.32 -23.00 0.32
C ASN A 2 -11.53 -22.59 1.20
N GLU A 3 -11.29 -21.82 2.26
CA GLU A 3 -12.31 -21.22 3.11
C GLU A 3 -12.71 -19.83 2.60
N ARG A 4 -13.92 -19.38 2.97
CA ARG A 4 -14.43 -18.04 2.65
C ARG A 4 -14.62 -17.21 3.91
N PHE A 5 -14.31 -15.93 3.82
CA PHE A 5 -14.36 -14.96 4.91
C PHE A 5 -15.52 -13.99 4.73
N ASP A 6 -16.11 -13.56 5.84
CA ASP A 6 -17.09 -12.47 5.87
C ASP A 6 -16.42 -11.14 5.55
N ARG A 7 -15.19 -10.93 6.02
CA ARG A 7 -14.44 -9.67 5.87
C ARG A 7 -12.99 -9.94 5.51
N ILE A 8 -12.45 -9.12 4.62
CA ILE A 8 -11.01 -9.10 4.28
C ILE A 8 -10.49 -7.69 4.53
N VAL A 9 -9.35 -7.57 5.20
CA VAL A 9 -8.66 -6.30 5.38
C VAL A 9 -7.22 -6.46 4.90
N SER A 10 -6.76 -5.50 4.10
CA SER A 10 -5.41 -5.46 3.56
C SER A 10 -4.84 -4.06 3.76
N VAL A 11 -3.77 -3.93 4.53
CA VAL A 11 -3.15 -2.63 4.90
C VAL A 11 -1.67 -2.64 4.52
N GLY A 12 -1.26 -1.70 3.66
CA GLY A 12 0.15 -1.44 3.35
C GLY A 12 0.90 -2.60 2.67
N MET A 13 0.17 -3.51 2.01
CA MET A 13 0.78 -4.63 1.27
C MET A 13 0.68 -4.46 -0.25
N PHE A 14 -0.30 -3.71 -0.74
CA PHE A 14 -0.70 -3.72 -2.15
C PHE A 14 0.32 -3.03 -3.05
N GLU A 15 1.10 -2.10 -2.47
CA GLU A 15 2.27 -1.45 -3.05
C GLU A 15 3.36 -2.45 -3.47
N HIS A 16 3.32 -3.67 -2.95
CA HIS A 16 4.27 -4.76 -3.24
C HIS A 16 3.74 -5.78 -4.23
N VAL A 17 2.48 -5.66 -4.69
CA VAL A 17 1.87 -6.59 -5.65
C VAL A 17 2.38 -6.34 -7.06
N GLY A 18 2.51 -5.07 -7.45
CA GLY A 18 2.90 -4.66 -8.80
C GLY A 18 1.74 -4.73 -9.81
N VAL A 19 1.74 -3.77 -10.74
CA VAL A 19 0.62 -3.52 -11.67
C VAL A 19 0.17 -4.74 -12.48
N ASN A 20 1.10 -5.64 -12.83
CA ASN A 20 0.81 -6.84 -13.62
C ASN A 20 0.02 -7.90 -12.83
N HIS A 21 -0.10 -7.76 -11.50
CA HIS A 21 -0.70 -8.75 -10.62
C HIS A 21 -1.98 -8.26 -9.93
N TYR A 22 -2.46 -7.04 -10.22
CA TYR A 22 -3.68 -6.50 -9.61
C TYR A 22 -4.91 -7.37 -9.87
N ARG A 23 -5.10 -7.81 -11.11
CA ARG A 23 -6.22 -8.69 -11.47
C ARG A 23 -6.18 -9.99 -10.68
N THR A 24 -5.01 -10.63 -10.58
CA THR A 24 -4.82 -11.86 -9.80
C THR A 24 -5.14 -11.65 -8.32
N PHE A 25 -4.72 -10.52 -7.75
CA PHE A 25 -5.00 -10.15 -6.36
C PHE A 25 -6.51 -10.00 -6.10
N PHE A 26 -7.22 -9.25 -6.95
CA PHE A 26 -8.66 -9.03 -6.78
C PHE A 26 -9.49 -10.27 -7.10
N ASP A 27 -9.10 -11.07 -8.11
CA ASP A 27 -9.76 -12.36 -8.38
C ASP A 27 -9.64 -13.27 -7.17
N LYS A 28 -8.43 -13.37 -6.58
CA LYS A 28 -8.26 -14.20 -5.40
C LYS A 28 -9.10 -13.70 -4.24
N SER A 29 -9.11 -12.38 -4.00
CA SER A 29 -9.91 -11.76 -2.95
C SER A 29 -11.41 -12.04 -3.13
N ALA A 30 -11.93 -11.95 -4.36
CA ALA A 30 -13.32 -12.27 -4.68
C ALA A 30 -13.65 -13.74 -4.41
N THR A 31 -12.75 -14.69 -4.72
CA THR A 31 -12.99 -16.11 -4.41
C THR A 31 -13.01 -16.42 -2.91
N LEU A 32 -12.30 -15.61 -2.12
CA LEU A 32 -12.19 -15.76 -0.67
C LEU A 32 -13.30 -15.04 0.08
N LEU A 33 -14.09 -14.17 -0.55
CA LEU A 33 -15.25 -13.54 0.10
C LEU A 33 -16.48 -14.46 0.04
N LYS A 34 -17.28 -14.43 1.11
CA LYS A 34 -18.66 -14.91 1.09
C LYS A 34 -19.53 -14.00 0.19
N PRO A 35 -20.73 -14.43 -0.25
CA PRO A 35 -21.57 -13.66 -1.18
C PRO A 35 -21.90 -12.22 -0.73
N ASP A 36 -21.99 -11.98 0.58
CA ASP A 36 -22.25 -10.69 1.24
C ASP A 36 -20.99 -10.12 1.94
N GLY A 37 -19.81 -10.64 1.56
CA GLY A 37 -18.55 -10.27 2.16
C GLY A 37 -18.09 -8.87 1.76
N VAL A 38 -17.31 -8.22 2.63
CA VAL A 38 -16.75 -6.88 2.39
C VAL A 38 -15.25 -6.90 2.53
N MET A 39 -14.54 -6.28 1.58
CA MET A 39 -13.11 -6.06 1.65
C MET A 39 -12.80 -4.58 1.88
N LEU A 40 -11.87 -4.31 2.79
CA LEU A 40 -11.19 -3.02 2.90
C LEU A 40 -9.77 -3.17 2.38
N LEU A 41 -9.46 -2.42 1.32
CA LEU A 41 -8.10 -2.25 0.81
C LEU A 41 -7.58 -0.87 1.23
N HIS A 42 -6.55 -0.85 2.08
CA HIS A 42 -5.82 0.35 2.45
C HIS A 42 -4.42 0.30 1.85
N THR A 43 -4.16 1.19 0.89
CA THR A 43 -2.90 1.27 0.15
C THR A 43 -2.47 2.73 0.01
N ILE A 44 -1.16 2.98 0.04
CA ILE A 44 -0.60 4.20 -0.51
C ILE A 44 -1.01 4.26 -1.98
N GLY A 45 -1.48 5.42 -2.40
CA GLY A 45 -1.86 5.68 -3.78
C GLY A 45 -1.32 7.03 -4.24
N ARG A 46 -1.27 7.22 -5.55
CA ARG A 46 -0.97 8.51 -6.15
C ARG A 46 -2.18 9.11 -6.86
N SER A 47 -2.24 10.43 -6.86
CA SER A 47 -3.15 11.21 -7.69
C SER A 47 -2.57 11.44 -9.08
N GLY A 48 -3.44 11.51 -10.09
CA GLY A 48 -3.04 11.75 -11.48
C GLY A 48 -2.70 10.48 -12.24
N VAL A 49 -1.79 10.60 -13.20
CA VAL A 49 -1.42 9.50 -14.10
C VAL A 49 -0.45 8.50 -13.44
N PRO A 50 -0.44 7.24 -13.86
CA PRO A 50 0.60 6.28 -13.49
C PRO A 50 2.00 6.84 -13.75
N TRP A 51 2.93 6.58 -12.82
CA TRP A 51 4.30 7.07 -12.92
C TRP A 51 5.29 6.15 -12.20
N ALA A 52 6.58 6.32 -12.44
CA ALA A 52 7.58 5.55 -11.69
C ALA A 52 7.61 5.95 -10.19
N THR A 53 7.92 4.99 -9.32
CA THR A 53 8.35 5.26 -7.94
C THR A 53 9.70 6.00 -7.98
N SER A 54 9.97 6.89 -7.02
CA SER A 54 11.23 7.63 -6.99
C SER A 54 12.45 6.67 -6.97
N ALA A 55 13.51 7.05 -7.67
CA ALA A 55 14.70 6.20 -7.80
C ALA A 55 15.36 5.91 -6.43
N PHE A 56 15.33 6.89 -5.52
CA PHE A 56 15.86 6.72 -4.17
C PHE A 56 15.06 5.68 -3.37
N VAL A 57 13.73 5.84 -3.31
CA VAL A 57 12.86 4.91 -2.56
C VAL A 57 12.99 3.49 -3.12
N ARG A 58 12.97 3.35 -4.44
CA ARG A 58 13.14 2.04 -5.09
C ARG A 58 14.50 1.40 -4.83
N LYS A 59 15.58 2.18 -4.68
CA LYS A 59 16.93 1.65 -4.47
C LYS A 59 17.20 1.31 -3.00
N TYR A 60 16.74 2.14 -2.06
CA TYR A 60 17.18 2.09 -0.67
C TYR A 60 16.09 1.74 0.35
N ILE A 61 14.80 1.95 0.04
CA ILE A 61 13.71 1.82 1.01
C ILE A 61 12.81 0.63 0.66
N PHE A 62 12.21 0.63 -0.53
CA PHE A 62 11.29 -0.41 -1.00
C PHE A 62 11.67 -0.91 -2.40
N PRO A 63 12.65 -1.82 -2.51
CA PRO A 63 12.98 -2.48 -3.77
C PRO A 63 11.78 -3.20 -4.37
N GLY A 64 11.50 -2.94 -5.64
CA GLY A 64 10.34 -3.50 -6.36
C GLY A 64 8.99 -2.85 -6.05
N GLY A 65 8.91 -1.93 -5.08
CA GLY A 65 7.66 -1.26 -4.71
C GLY A 65 7.11 -0.34 -5.81
N TYR A 66 5.80 -0.41 -6.01
CA TYR A 66 5.07 0.39 -6.98
C TYR A 66 3.83 1.04 -6.33
N ILE A 67 3.71 2.36 -6.47
CA ILE A 67 2.58 3.11 -5.91
C ILE A 67 1.45 3.15 -6.96
N PRO A 68 0.29 2.50 -6.72
CA PRO A 68 -0.82 2.48 -7.65
C PRO A 68 -1.40 3.88 -7.91
N ALA A 69 -1.81 4.12 -9.16
CA ALA A 69 -2.83 5.12 -9.47
C ALA A 69 -4.23 4.47 -9.42
N LEU A 70 -5.25 5.23 -9.01
CA LEU A 70 -6.63 4.72 -9.00
C LEU A 70 -7.07 4.21 -10.38
N SER A 71 -6.64 4.87 -11.46
CA SER A 71 -6.93 4.45 -12.84
C SER A 71 -6.38 3.07 -13.22
N GLU A 72 -5.39 2.55 -12.50
CA GLU A 72 -4.86 1.18 -12.69
C GLU A 72 -5.60 0.16 -11.84
N VAL A 73 -6.08 0.58 -10.67
CA VAL A 73 -6.72 -0.28 -9.68
C VAL A 73 -8.19 -0.54 -10.04
N MET A 74 -8.95 0.51 -10.39
CA MET A 74 -10.39 0.40 -10.66
C MET A 74 -10.73 -0.63 -11.73
N PRO A 75 -10.06 -0.65 -12.90
CA PRO A 75 -10.36 -1.65 -13.92
C PRO A 75 -10.11 -3.07 -13.44
N ALA A 76 -9.14 -3.31 -12.54
CA ALA A 76 -8.86 -4.64 -12.02
C ALA A 76 -9.94 -5.10 -11.04
N ILE A 77 -10.45 -4.21 -10.18
CA ILE A 77 -11.55 -4.49 -9.24
C ILE A 77 -12.83 -4.87 -10.00
N GLU A 78 -13.26 -4.01 -10.93
CA GLU A 78 -14.50 -4.22 -11.70
C GLU A 78 -14.46 -5.53 -12.49
N LYS A 79 -13.31 -5.78 -13.14
CA LYS A 79 -13.07 -6.99 -13.91
C LYS A 79 -13.13 -8.26 -13.06
N SER A 80 -12.77 -8.19 -11.77
CA SER A 80 -12.90 -9.28 -10.80
C SER A 80 -14.32 -9.47 -10.25
N GLY A 81 -15.30 -8.68 -10.71
CA GLY A 81 -16.69 -8.78 -10.27
C GLY A 81 -16.95 -8.18 -8.88
N LEU A 82 -15.98 -7.46 -8.32
CA LEU A 82 -16.14 -6.71 -7.09
C LEU A 82 -16.72 -5.32 -7.40
N VAL A 83 -17.52 -4.80 -6.48
CA VAL A 83 -18.11 -3.45 -6.59
C VAL A 83 -17.45 -2.55 -5.57
N VAL A 84 -16.90 -1.42 -6.02
CA VAL A 84 -16.37 -0.38 -5.13
C VAL A 84 -17.54 0.36 -4.50
N THR A 85 -17.61 0.36 -3.17
CA THR A 85 -18.68 1.01 -2.42
C THR A 85 -18.28 2.35 -1.81
N ASP A 86 -16.97 2.57 -1.59
CA ASP A 86 -16.43 3.81 -1.05
C ASP A 86 -14.94 3.99 -1.41
N ILE A 87 -14.47 5.24 -1.45
CA ILE A 87 -13.05 5.60 -1.59
C ILE A 87 -12.75 6.80 -0.69
N GLU A 88 -11.87 6.60 0.29
CA GLU A 88 -11.42 7.65 1.20
C GLU A 88 -9.93 7.98 1.01
N MET A 89 -9.59 9.27 0.97
CA MET A 89 -8.22 9.76 0.76
C MET A 89 -7.61 10.35 2.03
N LEU A 90 -6.74 9.59 2.70
CA LEU A 90 -6.12 9.98 3.98
C LEU A 90 -4.75 10.71 3.82
N ARG A 91 -4.57 11.49 2.75
CA ARG A 91 -3.28 12.09 2.35
C ARG A 91 -2.59 12.88 3.48
N LEU A 92 -3.32 13.72 4.21
CA LEU A 92 -2.76 14.55 5.27
C LEU A 92 -2.43 13.73 6.53
N HIS A 93 -3.22 12.71 6.84
CA HIS A 93 -2.93 11.78 7.94
C HIS A 93 -1.59 11.07 7.74
N TYR A 94 -1.25 10.69 6.50
CA TYR A 94 0.04 10.08 6.21
C TYR A 94 1.20 11.07 6.36
N ALA A 95 0.99 12.34 6.00
CA ALA A 95 1.98 13.40 6.21
C ALA A 95 2.26 13.61 7.72
N ASP A 96 1.22 13.68 8.55
CA ASP A 96 1.37 13.80 10.00
C ASP A 96 2.01 12.55 10.62
N THR A 97 1.69 11.37 10.11
CA THR A 97 2.31 10.11 10.53
C THR A 97 3.82 10.14 10.27
N LEU A 98 4.24 10.47 9.05
CA LEU A 98 5.66 10.57 8.69
C LEU A 98 6.39 11.67 9.47
N LYS A 99 5.73 12.80 9.73
CA LYS A 99 6.26 13.87 10.59
C LYS A 99 6.54 13.36 11.99
N HIS A 100 5.60 12.64 12.61
CA HIS A 100 5.80 12.07 13.94
C HIS A 100 6.89 11.00 13.97
N TRP A 101 6.99 10.16 12.93
CA TRP A 101 8.09 9.21 12.79
C TRP A 101 9.44 9.92 12.71
N GLY A 102 9.55 10.95 11.86
CA GLY A 102 10.77 11.75 11.72
C GLY A 102 11.20 12.42 13.03
N LEU A 103 10.25 13.04 13.76
CA LEU A 103 10.53 13.66 15.06
C LEU A 103 11.02 12.64 16.11
N ARG A 104 10.36 11.48 16.19
CA ARG A 104 10.75 10.42 17.13
C ARG A 104 12.09 9.77 16.76
N PHE A 105 12.37 9.62 15.47
CA PHE A 105 13.67 9.16 14.98
C PHE A 105 14.77 10.16 15.34
N ALA A 106 14.56 11.45 15.05
CA ALA A 106 15.52 12.51 15.38
C ALA A 106 15.84 12.57 16.88
N ALA A 107 14.80 12.47 17.74
CA ALA A 107 14.97 12.44 19.19
C ALA A 107 15.75 11.21 19.71
N ASN A 108 15.85 10.14 18.91
CA ASN A 108 16.55 8.90 19.27
C ASN A 108 17.70 8.59 18.29
N ARG A 109 18.17 9.59 17.54
CA ARG A 109 19.11 9.39 16.44
C ARG A 109 20.40 8.70 16.89
N ASP A 110 20.95 9.07 18.03
CA ASP A 110 22.19 8.47 18.55
C ASP A 110 22.03 6.98 18.82
N LYS A 111 20.84 6.55 19.28
CA LYS A 111 20.53 5.13 19.44
C LYS A 111 20.44 4.41 18.09
N ALA A 112 19.79 5.01 17.10
CA ALA A 112 19.71 4.44 15.75
C ALA A 112 21.11 4.34 15.11
N LYS A 113 21.95 5.37 15.26
CA LYS A 113 23.33 5.41 14.77
C LYS A 113 24.20 4.32 15.41
N ALA A 114 24.00 4.04 16.70
CA ALA A 114 24.73 2.98 17.39
C ALA A 114 24.36 1.56 16.91
N ILE A 115 23.13 1.36 16.41
CA ILE A 115 22.67 0.08 15.85
C ILE A 115 23.13 -0.08 14.39
N TYR A 116 23.12 1.02 13.64
CA TYR A 116 23.46 1.05 12.22
C TYR A 116 24.74 1.88 12.02
N ASP A 117 24.65 3.03 11.35
CA ASP A 117 25.75 3.98 11.20
C ASP A 117 25.22 5.39 10.88
N GLU A 118 26.16 6.32 10.69
CA GLU A 118 25.84 7.70 10.29
C GLU A 118 25.21 7.78 8.90
N ARG A 119 25.55 6.86 7.99
CA ARG A 119 25.03 6.86 6.62
C ARG A 119 23.56 6.44 6.59
N PHE A 120 23.17 5.48 7.42
CA PHE A 120 21.79 5.05 7.60
C PHE A 120 20.91 6.16 8.18
N CYS A 121 21.47 6.97 9.08
CA CYS A 121 20.73 8.05 9.75
C CYS A 121 20.65 9.37 8.95
N ARG A 122 21.15 9.40 7.70
CA ARG A 122 21.11 10.56 6.81
C ARG A 122 20.03 10.40 5.75
#